data_AF-A0A536WQ54-F1
#
_entry.id   AF-A0A536WQ54-F1
#
_cell.length_a   1.000
_cell.length_b   1.000
_cell.length_c   1.000
_cell.angle_alpha   90.00
_cell.angle_beta   90.00
_cell.angle_gamma   90.00
#
_symmetry.space_group_name_H-M   'P 1'
#
loop_
_entity.id
_entity.type
_entity.pdbx_description
1 polymer ?
#
loop_
_entity_poly.entity_id
_entity_poly.type
_entity_poly.pdbx_seq_one_letter_code
_entity_poly.pdbx_strand_id
1 'polypeptide(L)'
;LRDGRALGLLSEAGCPAIADPGAALVEAAHAAGFRVVPLVGPSAITLALMASGLEGQRFAFCGYLPRDAAQRAQRIKQLEQRSRREHETEIFIETPYRN
;
A
#
# COMPACT_ATOMS: atom_id res chain seq x y z
N LEU A 1 -1.08 23.24 -12.55
CA LEU A 1 -1.71 23.63 -11.27
C LEU A 1 -1.71 25.14 -11.04
N ARG A 2 -0.56 25.82 -10.97
CA ARG A 2 -0.49 27.28 -10.76
C ARG A 2 -1.18 28.10 -11.87
N ASP A 3 -1.10 27.65 -13.11
CA ASP A 3 -1.79 28.28 -14.25
C ASP A 3 -3.26 27.83 -14.40
N GLY A 4 -3.88 27.29 -13.34
CA GLY A 4 -5.25 26.77 -13.38
C GLY A 4 -5.44 25.44 -14.12
N ARG A 5 -4.40 24.88 -14.74
CA ARG A 5 -4.46 23.59 -15.43
C ARG A 5 -4.54 22.41 -14.45
N ALA A 6 -5.47 21.49 -14.72
CA ALA A 6 -5.59 20.21 -14.03
C ALA A 6 -4.43 19.26 -14.36
N LEU A 7 -4.13 18.33 -13.46
CA LEU A 7 -3.12 17.30 -13.60
C LEU A 7 -3.69 15.96 -13.11
N GLY A 8 -3.42 14.89 -13.84
CA GLY A 8 -3.72 13.52 -13.43
C GLY A 8 -2.45 12.78 -13.01
N LEU A 9 -2.55 11.97 -11.96
CA LEU A 9 -1.51 11.03 -11.55
C LEU A 9 -2.00 9.61 -11.87
N LEU A 10 -1.21 8.87 -12.64
CA LEU A 10 -1.49 7.49 -13.02
C LEU A 10 -0.32 6.60 -12.62
N SER A 11 -0.61 5.37 -12.18
CA SER A 11 0.35 4.28 -12.04
C SER A 11 0.17 3.29 -13.19
N GLU A 12 1.16 2.42 -13.38
CA GLU A 12 1.08 1.33 -14.36
C GLU A 12 -0.08 0.37 -14.05
N ALA A 13 -0.38 0.15 -12.77
CA ALA A 13 -1.51 -0.66 -12.33
C ALA A 13 -2.08 -0.19 -10.99
N GLY A 14 -3.37 -0.46 -10.78
CA GLY A 14 -4.02 -0.29 -9.49
C GLY A 14 -4.27 1.16 -9.08
N CYS A 15 -3.98 1.47 -7.82
CA CYS A 15 -4.19 2.79 -7.21
C CYS A 15 -2.86 3.55 -7.13
N PRO A 16 -2.73 4.73 -7.79
CA PRO A 16 -1.51 5.53 -7.74
C PRO A 16 -1.14 5.94 -6.30
N ALA A 17 0.16 6.13 -6.05
CA ALA A 17 0.71 6.49 -4.75
C ALA A 17 0.53 5.45 -3.62
N ILE A 18 -0.01 4.26 -3.91
CA ILE A 18 -0.06 3.10 -3.01
C ILE A 18 0.86 2.03 -3.56
N ALA A 19 1.92 1.67 -2.83
CA ALA A 19 3.01 0.80 -3.29
C ALA A 19 3.80 1.30 -4.52
N ASP A 20 3.31 2.31 -5.22
CA ASP A 20 3.94 3.01 -6.33
C ASP A 20 4.41 4.43 -5.95
N PRO A 21 5.32 5.04 -6.73
CA PRO A 21 5.65 6.45 -6.59
C PRO A 21 4.42 7.37 -6.70
N GLY A 22 4.51 8.56 -6.10
CA GLY A 22 3.47 9.58 -6.20
C GLY A 22 3.03 10.16 -4.86
N ALA A 23 3.25 9.46 -3.75
CA ALA A 23 2.90 9.95 -2.41
C ALA A 23 3.59 11.31 -2.11
N ALA A 24 4.87 11.45 -2.45
CA ALA A 24 5.60 12.71 -2.31
C ALA A 24 5.03 13.85 -3.18
N LEU A 25 4.49 13.54 -4.37
CA LEU A 25 3.83 14.54 -5.22
C LEU A 25 2.50 14.99 -4.60
N VAL A 26 1.71 14.05 -4.07
CA VAL A 26 0.45 14.33 -3.37
C VAL A 26 0.71 15.17 -2.11
N GLU A 27 1.75 14.84 -1.33
CA GLU A 27 2.19 15.61 -0.18
C GLU A 27 2.57 17.05 -0.57
N ALA A 28 3.40 17.21 -1.61
CA ALA A 28 3.79 18.53 -2.10
C ALA A 28 2.58 19.35 -2.61
N ALA A 29 1.60 18.69 -3.22
CA ALA A 29 0.36 19.33 -3.66
C ALA A 29 -0.46 19.84 -2.46
N HIS A 30 -0.60 19.03 -1.41
CA HIS A 30 -1.25 19.46 -0.16
C HIS A 30 -0.49 20.61 0.50
N ALA A 31 0.83 20.52 0.61
CA ALA A 31 1.66 21.57 1.22
C ALA A 31 1.55 22.91 0.47
N ALA A 32 1.31 22.86 -0.85
CA ALA A 32 1.09 24.03 -1.69
C ALA A 32 -0.39 24.50 -1.74
N GLY A 33 -1.29 23.89 -0.97
CA GLY A 33 -2.71 24.27 -0.90
C GLY A 33 -3.54 23.83 -2.12
N PHE A 34 -3.03 22.91 -2.94
CA PHE A 34 -3.80 22.38 -4.06
C PHE A 34 -4.77 21.30 -3.60
N ARG A 35 -5.98 21.33 -4.17
CA ARG A 35 -6.97 20.26 -3.99
C ARG A 35 -6.50 18.99 -4.68
N VAL A 36 -6.40 17.91 -3.93
CA VAL A 36 -6.21 16.55 -4.45
C VAL A 36 -7.55 15.81 -4.40
N VAL A 37 -7.92 15.16 -5.50
CA VAL A 37 -9.19 14.42 -5.61
C VAL A 37 -8.87 12.96 -5.92
N PRO A 38 -9.03 12.04 -4.94
CA PRO A 38 -8.91 10.61 -5.24
C PRO A 38 -10.12 10.14 -6.05
N LEU A 39 -9.89 9.18 -6.93
CA LEU A 39 -10.95 8.50 -7.69
C LEU A 39 -11.03 7.04 -7.23
N VAL A 40 -12.22 6.45 -7.35
CA VAL A 40 -12.40 5.01 -7.13
C VAL A 40 -11.63 4.25 -8.22
N GLY A 41 -10.86 3.24 -7.81
CA GLY A 41 -10.05 2.43 -8.71
C GLY A 41 -9.77 1.04 -8.13
N PRO A 42 -9.28 0.11 -8.96
CA PRO A 42 -8.96 -1.24 -8.53
C PRO A 42 -7.76 -1.25 -7.58
N SER A 43 -7.90 -1.88 -6.42
CA SER A 43 -6.81 -2.08 -5.45
C SER A 43 -6.60 -3.57 -5.25
N ALA A 44 -5.47 -4.10 -5.72
CA ALA A 44 -5.15 -5.52 -5.53
C ALA A 44 -5.10 -5.90 -4.04
N ILE A 45 -4.63 -4.98 -3.18
CA ILE A 45 -4.58 -5.15 -1.72
C ILE A 45 -6.00 -5.36 -1.15
N THR A 46 -6.93 -4.47 -1.51
CA THR A 46 -8.30 -4.51 -0.98
C THR A 46 -9.08 -5.68 -1.56
N LEU A 47 -8.94 -5.96 -2.86
CA LEU A 47 -9.58 -7.10 -3.51
C LEU A 47 -9.10 -8.43 -2.94
N ALA A 48 -7.80 -8.58 -2.66
CA ALA A 48 -7.26 -9.76 -2.01
C ALA A 48 -7.83 -9.94 -0.59
N LEU A 49 -7.91 -8.86 0.19
CA LEU A 49 -8.50 -8.89 1.53
C LEU A 49 -9.98 -9.33 1.48
N MET A 50 -10.78 -8.70 0.61
CA MET A 50 -12.19 -9.03 0.41
C MET A 50 -12.41 -10.52 0.06
N ALA A 51 -11.53 -11.09 -0.74
CA ALA A 51 -11.61 -12.49 -1.17
C ALA A 51 -11.02 -13.49 -0.16
N SER A 52 -10.20 -13.03 0.79
CA SER A 52 -9.41 -13.91 1.67
C SER A 52 -10.21 -14.60 2.78
N GLY A 53 -11.36 -14.05 3.17
CA GLY A 53 -12.11 -14.48 4.36
C GLY A 53 -11.44 -14.09 5.68
N LEU A 54 -10.38 -13.28 5.65
CA LEU A 54 -9.71 -12.74 6.84
C LEU A 54 -10.42 -11.49 7.37
N GLU A 55 -10.00 -11.03 8.54
CA GLU A 55 -10.52 -9.81 9.19
C GLU A 55 -10.30 -8.58 8.29
N GLY A 56 -11.41 -7.99 7.81
CA GLY A 56 -11.42 -6.88 6.87
C GLY A 56 -11.54 -5.49 7.50
N GLN A 57 -11.97 -5.41 8.76
CA GLN A 57 -12.14 -4.17 9.51
C GLN A 57 -10.82 -3.67 10.09
N ARG A 58 -9.91 -4.60 10.40
CA ARG A 58 -8.58 -4.28 10.94
C ARG A 58 -7.50 -5.00 10.14
N PHE A 59 -6.76 -4.23 9.34
CA PHE A 59 -5.68 -4.75 8.51
C PHE A 59 -4.53 -3.75 8.37
N ALA A 60 -3.34 -4.26 8.07
CA ALA A 60 -2.17 -3.47 7.77
C ALA A 60 -1.51 -3.93 6.47
N PHE A 61 -1.20 -2.99 5.58
CA PHE A 61 -0.35 -3.25 4.43
C PHE A 61 1.12 -3.03 4.78
N CYS A 62 1.92 -4.09 4.65
CA CYS A 62 3.31 -4.16 5.07
C CYS A 62 4.32 -3.99 3.93
N GLY A 63 3.86 -3.83 2.68
CA GLY A 63 4.75 -3.74 1.52
C GLY A 63 5.50 -5.05 1.24
N TYR A 64 6.75 -4.93 0.78
CA TYR A 64 7.64 -6.05 0.54
C TYR A 64 8.31 -6.54 1.82
N LEU A 65 8.48 -7.86 1.94
CA LEU A 65 9.30 -8.43 3.00
C LEU A 65 10.80 -8.24 2.70
N PRO A 66 11.68 -8.26 3.74
CA PRO A 66 13.12 -8.20 3.53
C PRO A 66 13.63 -9.24 2.53
N ARG A 67 14.63 -8.87 1.71
CA ARG A 67 15.28 -9.80 0.78
C ARG A 67 16.15 -10.83 1.49
N ASP A 68 16.87 -10.40 2.52
CA ASP A 68 17.66 -11.28 3.37
C ASP A 68 16.77 -12.32 4.08
N ALA A 69 17.19 -13.58 4.07
CA ALA A 69 16.38 -14.69 4.56
C ALA A 69 16.19 -14.64 6.09
N ALA A 70 17.23 -14.26 6.84
CA ALA A 70 17.16 -14.17 8.29
C ALA A 70 16.25 -13.01 8.72
N GLN A 71 16.45 -11.83 8.12
CA GLN A 71 15.60 -10.66 8.37
C GLN A 71 14.15 -10.91 7.98
N ARG A 72 13.89 -11.62 6.87
CA ARG A 72 12.54 -11.99 6.46
C ARG A 72 11.87 -12.92 7.46
N ALA A 73 12.57 -13.97 7.90
CA ALA A 73 12.04 -14.90 8.90
C ALA A 73 11.71 -14.16 10.21
N GLN A 74 12.59 -13.24 10.62
CA GLN A 74 12.34 -12.39 11.79
C GLN A 74 11.14 -11.46 11.58
N ARG A 75 11.01 -10.83 10.41
CA ARG A 75 9.88 -9.95 10.09
C ARG A 75 8.56 -10.72 10.08
N ILE A 76 8.52 -11.92 9.52
CA ILE A 76 7.32 -12.78 9.52
C ILE A 76 6.90 -13.12 10.95
N LYS A 77 7.83 -13.49 11.83
CA LYS A 77 7.53 -13.75 13.25
C LYS A 77 6.95 -12.52 13.96
N GLN A 78 7.47 -11.33 13.67
CA GLN A 78 6.94 -10.08 14.23
C GLN A 78 5.50 -9.81 13.75
N LEU A 79 5.25 -10.02 12.46
CA LEU A 79 3.91 -9.84 11.87
C LEU A 79 2.92 -10.85 12.43
N GLU A 80 3.31 -12.12 12.58
CA GLU A 80 2.49 -13.14 13.22
C GLU A 80 2.11 -12.76 14.65
N GLN A 81 3.08 -12.32 15.46
CA GLN A 81 2.84 -11.89 16.83
C GLN A 81 1.88 -10.69 16.88
N ARG A 82 2.06 -9.72 15.99
CA ARG A 82 1.17 -8.56 15.87
C ARG A 82 -0.23 -9.02 15.48
N SER A 83 -0.39 -9.80 14.42
CA SER A 83 -1.69 -10.32 13.95
C SER A 83 -2.46 -11.00 15.08
N ARG A 84 -1.80 -11.86 15.87
CA ARG A 84 -2.43 -12.55 17.01
C ARG A 84 -2.81 -11.61 18.15
N ARG A 85 -1.90 -10.70 18.54
CA ARG A 85 -2.12 -9.77 19.66
C ARG A 85 -3.21 -8.76 19.34
N GLU A 86 -3.24 -8.32 18.10
CA GLU A 86 -4.04 -7.20 17.62
C GLU A 86 -5.34 -7.66 16.92
N HIS A 87 -5.49 -8.95 16.61
CA HIS A 87 -6.56 -9.44 15.74
C HIS A 87 -6.62 -8.65 14.42
N GLU A 88 -5.46 -8.53 13.76
CA GLU A 88 -5.26 -7.72 12.55
C GLU A 88 -4.75 -8.58 11.39
N THR A 89 -5.31 -8.37 10.18
CA THR A 89 -4.82 -8.99 8.95
C THR A 89 -3.55 -8.28 8.46
N GLU A 90 -2.46 -9.02 8.28
CA GLU A 90 -1.19 -8.48 7.76
C GLU A 90 -1.05 -8.82 6.27
N ILE A 91 -1.07 -7.81 5.40
CA ILE A 91 -1.01 -7.97 3.94
C ILE A 91 0.37 -7.54 3.43
N PHE A 92 1.00 -8.34 2.58
CA PHE A 92 2.29 -8.03 1.96
C PHE A 92 2.28 -8.41 0.48
N ILE A 93 3.20 -7.84 -0.28
CA ILE A 93 3.42 -8.12 -1.71
C ILE A 93 4.78 -8.76 -1.93
N GLU A 94 4.92 -9.48 -3.04
CA GLU A 94 6.17 -10.13 -3.41
C GLU A 94 6.33 -10.19 -4.93
N THR A 95 7.59 -10.17 -5.39
CA THR A 95 7.88 -10.41 -6.81
C THR A 95 7.80 -11.91 -7.11
N PRO A 96 7.36 -12.32 -8.33
CA PRO A 96 7.33 -13.74 -8.70
C PRO A 96 8.69 -14.44 -8.54
N TYR A 97 9.77 -13.70 -8.79
CA TYR A 97 11.14 -14.14 -8.58
C TYR A 97 11.83 -13.19 -7.59
N ARG A 98 12.26 -13.74 -6.45
CA ARG A 98 13.05 -13.02 -5.44
C ARG A 98 14.52 -13.09 -5.84
N ASN A 99 15.00 -12.10 -6.61
CA ASN A 99 16.42 -11.94 -6.93
C ASN A 99 17.17 -11.16 -5.85
#